data_AF-A0AA46DZU5-F1
#
_entry.id   AF-A0AA46DZU5-F1
#
_cell.length_a   1.000
_cell.length_b   1.000
_cell.length_c   1.000
_cell.angle_alpha   90.00
_cell.angle_beta   90.00
_cell.angle_gamma   90.00
#
_symmetry.space_group_name_H-M   'P 1'
#
loop_
_entity.id
_entity.type
_entity.pdbx_description
1 polymer ?
#
loop_
_entity_poly.entity_id
_entity_poly.type
_entity_poly.pdbx_seq_one_letter_code
_entity_poly.pdbx_strand_id
1 'polypeptide(L)'
;MKKILIIISIYVFININIYSKIWNPYIGAFNGHYDLSVGMHVWSDKLDFRNLQLRTTFDILPGFRFNSLIRTNKEFNEIETFEPVFDEIYLERYFFNKFNENRLAFSLKIGNIRYLRFPEPDIISQFDQVPGTEDLRYESAKTGYKGILLTIEYNTKYNIGIHSTYLDNFNIKKEDNFIEKYIYLKKYFKYINFESRYGYMQLRHPVGKIIRGPSPYQLGASGKGYNVYLGSEYKGYRAGIFYENLYDKKYKVNDIRTGILVQFADSKVTQALGSVRFDYTRNPEGFGITIPILHGNIGNIQKDIPKNSKLVGEIYAYRTITYWQNGQGRNFYEHRINYWGDVESKDLIVVMEEKPWYLKIESLVSPHTEIKTKEDIVDWERDRQGPAELRQEVIYKFYKK
;
A
#
# COMPACT_ATOMS: atom_id res chain seq x y z
N MET A 1 -5.79 -29.68 11.83
CA MET A 1 -5.96 -28.21 11.72
C MET A 1 -6.00 -27.67 10.29
N LYS A 2 -5.12 -28.05 9.35
CA LYS A 2 -5.17 -27.57 7.93
C LYS A 2 -6.52 -27.80 7.23
N LYS A 3 -7.19 -28.93 7.48
CA LYS A 3 -8.51 -29.25 6.89
C LYS A 3 -9.66 -28.39 7.46
N ILE A 4 -9.56 -27.93 8.71
CA ILE A 4 -10.63 -27.16 9.37
C ILE A 4 -10.68 -25.72 8.84
N LEU A 5 -9.52 -25.11 8.55
CA LEU A 5 -9.48 -23.77 7.94
C LEU A 5 -10.03 -23.78 6.51
N ILE A 6 -9.71 -24.80 5.71
CA ILE A 6 -10.24 -24.96 4.34
C ILE A 6 -11.76 -25.08 4.38
N ILE A 7 -12.30 -25.86 5.31
CA ILE A 7 -13.75 -26.03 5.51
C ILE A 7 -14.41 -24.71 5.95
N ILE A 8 -13.80 -23.92 6.84
CA ILE A 8 -14.33 -22.59 7.22
C ILE A 8 -14.28 -21.62 6.03
N SER A 9 -13.18 -21.59 5.25
CA SER A 9 -13.10 -20.73 4.07
C SER A 9 -14.09 -21.12 2.98
N ILE A 10 -14.36 -22.42 2.78
CA ILE A 10 -15.37 -22.92 1.84
C ILE A 10 -16.79 -22.62 2.37
N TYR A 11 -17.04 -22.82 3.67
CA TYR A 11 -18.36 -22.57 4.27
C TYR A 11 -18.71 -21.07 4.30
N VAL A 12 -17.72 -20.20 4.51
CA VAL A 12 -17.86 -18.74 4.36
C VAL A 12 -18.12 -18.40 2.89
N PHE A 13 -17.40 -18.98 1.93
CA PHE A 13 -17.62 -18.76 0.49
C PHE A 13 -19.02 -19.20 0.02
N ILE A 14 -19.52 -20.34 0.52
CA ILE A 14 -20.80 -20.92 0.11
C ILE A 14 -21.98 -20.12 0.70
N ASN A 15 -21.93 -19.72 1.97
CA ASN A 15 -23.02 -18.94 2.59
C ASN A 15 -23.06 -17.48 2.10
N ILE A 16 -21.94 -16.94 1.63
CA ILE A 16 -21.87 -15.62 1.01
C ILE A 16 -22.75 -15.54 -0.26
N ASN A 17 -22.83 -16.59 -1.06
CA ASN A 17 -23.48 -16.51 -2.38
C ASN A 17 -25.01 -16.40 -2.35
N ILE A 18 -25.69 -16.63 -1.22
CA ILE A 18 -27.15 -16.80 -1.22
C ILE A 18 -27.91 -15.50 -0.87
N TYR A 19 -27.30 -14.54 -0.16
CA TYR A 19 -28.01 -13.32 0.30
C TYR A 19 -27.22 -12.01 0.25
N SER A 20 -26.04 -11.98 -0.38
CA SER A 20 -25.15 -10.82 -0.27
C SER A 20 -24.76 -10.22 -1.63
N LYS A 21 -24.65 -8.87 -1.67
CA LYS A 21 -24.26 -8.14 -2.88
C LYS A 21 -22.74 -8.17 -3.00
N ILE A 22 -22.23 -9.03 -3.88
CA ILE A 22 -20.81 -9.04 -4.26
C ILE A 22 -20.60 -7.92 -5.28
N TRP A 23 -19.71 -6.99 -4.95
CA TRP A 23 -19.25 -5.96 -5.87
C TRP A 23 -17.90 -6.35 -6.46
N ASN A 24 -17.83 -6.38 -7.78
CA ASN A 24 -16.62 -6.64 -8.55
C ASN A 24 -16.20 -5.33 -9.25
N PRO A 25 -15.33 -4.51 -8.64
CA PRO A 25 -15.05 -3.18 -9.15
C PRO A 25 -14.57 -3.22 -10.61
N TYR A 26 -15.14 -2.34 -11.43
CA TYR A 26 -14.92 -2.34 -12.87
C TYR A 26 -15.19 -0.95 -13.45
N ILE A 27 -14.32 -0.46 -14.32
CA ILE A 27 -14.48 0.82 -15.04
C ILE A 27 -14.57 0.65 -16.56
N GLY A 28 -14.70 -0.60 -17.05
CA GLY A 28 -14.73 -0.93 -18.46
C GLY A 28 -13.51 -1.72 -18.92
N ALA A 29 -13.66 -2.48 -20.00
CA ALA A 29 -12.59 -3.36 -20.50
C ALA A 29 -11.46 -2.52 -21.07
N PHE A 30 -10.25 -2.79 -20.62
CA PHE A 30 -9.03 -2.05 -20.94
C PHE A 30 -9.07 -0.56 -20.57
N ASN A 31 -10.01 -0.17 -19.70
CA ASN A 31 -10.05 1.18 -19.16
C ASN A 31 -9.10 1.30 -17.97
N GLY A 32 -8.32 2.37 -17.94
CA GLY A 32 -7.28 2.57 -16.94
C GLY A 32 -6.51 3.85 -17.10
N HIS A 33 -5.27 3.87 -16.61
CA HIS A 33 -4.38 5.02 -16.73
C HIS A 33 -2.91 4.61 -16.76
N TYR A 34 -2.07 5.53 -17.21
CA TYR A 34 -0.63 5.41 -17.17
C TYR A 34 0.04 6.68 -16.62
N ASP A 35 1.23 6.52 -16.05
CA ASP A 35 2.06 7.61 -15.53
C ASP A 35 3.53 7.32 -15.83
N LEU A 36 4.16 8.20 -16.60
CA LEU A 36 5.59 8.25 -16.83
C LEU A 36 6.19 9.31 -15.91
N SER A 37 7.19 8.94 -15.14
CA SER A 37 7.86 9.85 -14.21
C SER A 37 9.34 9.56 -14.07
N VAL A 38 10.10 10.56 -13.64
CA VAL A 38 11.54 10.44 -13.35
C VAL A 38 11.81 10.86 -11.92
N GLY A 39 12.62 10.07 -11.21
CA GLY A 39 13.14 10.45 -9.91
C GLY A 39 14.25 11.49 -10.04
N MET A 40 14.27 12.44 -9.12
CA MET A 40 15.36 13.40 -8.93
C MET A 40 15.75 13.36 -7.45
N HIS A 41 17.04 13.39 -7.15
CA HIS A 41 17.54 13.52 -5.80
C HIS A 41 18.52 14.69 -5.74
N VAL A 42 18.25 15.63 -4.85
CA VAL A 42 19.07 16.81 -4.61
C VAL A 42 19.77 16.65 -3.26
N TRP A 43 21.09 16.69 -3.27
CA TRP A 43 21.94 16.74 -2.08
C TRP A 43 22.52 18.14 -1.89
N SER A 44 23.30 18.33 -0.83
CA SER A 44 24.03 19.59 -0.61
C SER A 44 25.05 19.90 -1.71
N ASP A 45 25.58 18.88 -2.39
CA ASP A 45 26.74 18.97 -3.28
C ASP A 45 26.48 18.45 -4.71
N LYS A 46 25.41 17.70 -4.95
CA LYS A 46 25.08 17.15 -6.27
C LYS A 46 23.58 16.99 -6.52
N LEU A 47 23.23 16.74 -7.77
CA LEU A 47 21.88 16.46 -8.25
C LEU A 47 21.93 15.26 -9.18
N ASP A 48 21.16 14.22 -8.88
CA ASP A 48 21.06 13.02 -9.71
C ASP A 48 19.62 12.84 -10.20
N PHE A 49 19.46 12.52 -11.49
CA PHE A 49 18.22 11.96 -12.02
C PHE A 49 18.34 10.44 -12.03
N ARG A 50 17.26 9.74 -11.67
CA ARG A 50 17.21 8.27 -11.55
C ARG A 50 15.80 7.74 -11.76
N ASN A 51 15.65 6.44 -12.02
CA ASN A 51 14.36 5.75 -12.04
C ASN A 51 13.34 6.40 -12.98
N LEU A 52 13.63 6.46 -14.28
CA LEU A 52 12.56 6.69 -15.25
C LEU A 52 11.61 5.48 -15.18
N GLN A 53 10.37 5.73 -14.78
CA GLN A 53 9.36 4.71 -14.53
C GLN A 53 8.10 4.96 -15.36
N LEU A 54 7.60 3.92 -16.02
CA LEU A 54 6.27 3.88 -16.62
C LEU A 54 5.38 2.96 -15.79
N ARG A 55 4.34 3.53 -15.20
CA ARG A 55 3.29 2.81 -14.47
C ARG A 55 2.07 2.67 -15.35
N THR A 56 1.45 1.49 -15.34
CA THR A 56 0.17 1.26 -16.02
C THR A 56 -0.75 0.42 -15.16
N THR A 57 -2.04 0.76 -15.18
CA THR A 57 -3.09 -0.07 -14.59
C THR A 57 -4.34 0.03 -15.45
N PHE A 58 -5.00 -1.10 -15.70
CA PHE A 58 -6.27 -1.14 -16.42
C PHE A 58 -7.08 -2.38 -16.04
N ASP A 59 -8.39 -2.28 -16.18
CA ASP A 59 -9.28 -3.41 -15.95
C ASP A 59 -9.33 -4.33 -17.16
N ILE A 60 -9.44 -5.63 -16.94
CA ILE A 60 -9.64 -6.61 -18.02
C ILE A 60 -11.09 -7.08 -18.04
N LEU A 61 -11.62 -7.43 -16.87
CA LEU A 61 -12.98 -7.91 -16.63
C LEU A 61 -13.46 -7.40 -15.26
N PRO A 62 -14.74 -7.54 -14.90
CA PRO A 62 -15.21 -7.16 -13.58
C PRO A 62 -14.42 -7.80 -12.44
N GLY A 63 -13.79 -6.96 -11.60
CA GLY A 63 -12.92 -7.40 -10.52
C GLY A 63 -11.58 -8.00 -10.95
N PHE A 64 -11.20 -7.91 -12.22
CA PHE A 64 -9.89 -8.30 -12.74
C PHE A 64 -9.13 -7.09 -13.28
N ARG A 65 -7.89 -6.92 -12.82
CA ARG A 65 -7.04 -5.78 -13.17
C ARG A 65 -5.62 -6.21 -13.47
N PHE A 66 -5.02 -5.58 -14.47
CA PHE A 66 -3.59 -5.65 -14.72
C PHE A 66 -2.89 -4.45 -14.12
N ASN A 67 -1.74 -4.66 -13.48
CA ASN A 67 -0.85 -3.60 -13.03
C ASN A 67 0.57 -3.88 -13.51
N SER A 68 1.29 -2.84 -13.91
CA SER A 68 2.74 -2.94 -14.13
C SER A 68 3.47 -1.64 -13.78
N LEU A 69 4.74 -1.81 -13.41
CA LEU A 69 5.73 -0.76 -13.23
C LEU A 69 6.98 -1.19 -14.00
N ILE A 70 7.28 -0.48 -15.08
CA ILE A 70 8.50 -0.65 -15.87
C ILE A 70 9.47 0.45 -15.47
N ARG A 71 10.75 0.13 -15.29
CA ARG A 71 11.80 1.12 -15.05
C ARG A 71 12.97 0.91 -16.00
N THR A 72 13.72 1.96 -16.30
CA THR A 72 14.75 1.92 -17.33
C THR A 72 16.07 1.27 -16.94
N ASN A 73 16.38 1.08 -15.67
CA ASN A 73 17.71 0.63 -15.26
C ASN A 73 17.60 -0.36 -14.10
N LYS A 74 18.62 -1.21 -13.90
CA LYS A 74 18.66 -2.14 -12.75
C LYS A 74 19.23 -1.51 -11.47
N GLU A 75 19.84 -0.35 -11.59
CA GLU A 75 20.69 0.21 -10.55
C GLU A 75 20.01 1.32 -9.75
N PHE A 76 20.70 1.80 -8.72
CA PHE A 76 20.17 2.76 -7.77
C PHE A 76 20.32 4.22 -8.20
N ASN A 77 21.37 4.57 -8.95
CA ASN A 77 21.83 5.96 -9.13
C ASN A 77 21.87 6.48 -10.58
N GLU A 78 21.60 5.66 -11.60
CA GLU A 78 21.89 6.05 -12.99
C GLU A 78 20.67 5.94 -13.91
N ILE A 79 20.45 6.91 -14.82
CA ILE A 79 19.51 6.79 -15.96
C ILE A 79 20.23 6.40 -17.26
N GLU A 80 21.55 6.49 -17.29
CA GLU A 80 22.36 6.48 -18.52
C GLU A 80 22.18 5.19 -19.34
N THR A 81 21.91 4.07 -18.68
CA THR A 81 21.65 2.78 -19.32
C THR A 81 20.14 2.53 -19.48
N PHE A 82 19.68 2.40 -20.72
CA PHE A 82 18.28 2.04 -21.05
C PHE A 82 18.11 0.52 -21.18
N GLU A 83 17.88 -0.15 -20.05
CA GLU A 83 17.55 -1.57 -19.91
C GLU A 83 16.20 -1.73 -19.17
N PRO A 84 15.06 -1.64 -19.88
CA PRO A 84 13.75 -1.67 -19.26
C PRO A 84 13.47 -3.00 -18.53
N VAL A 85 13.07 -2.91 -17.27
CA VAL A 85 12.71 -4.07 -16.42
C VAL A 85 11.37 -3.88 -15.74
N PHE A 86 10.61 -4.97 -15.60
CA PHE A 86 9.39 -5.01 -14.81
C PHE A 86 9.70 -5.10 -13.32
N ASP A 87 9.60 -3.97 -12.62
CA ASP A 87 9.74 -3.92 -11.16
C ASP A 87 8.49 -4.49 -10.46
N GLU A 88 7.31 -4.22 -11.02
CA GLU A 88 6.06 -4.90 -10.72
C GLU A 88 5.36 -5.30 -12.03
N ILE A 89 4.76 -6.49 -12.04
CA ILE A 89 3.86 -6.94 -13.10
C ILE A 89 2.97 -8.03 -12.53
N TYR A 90 1.67 -7.76 -12.41
CA TYR A 90 0.75 -8.76 -11.86
C TYR A 90 -0.66 -8.61 -12.40
N LEU A 91 -1.35 -9.74 -12.42
CA LEU A 91 -2.80 -9.81 -12.56
C LEU A 91 -3.42 -9.88 -11.16
N GLU A 92 -4.47 -9.09 -10.94
CA GLU A 92 -5.23 -9.06 -9.69
C GLU A 92 -6.68 -9.44 -9.93
N ARG A 93 -7.20 -10.34 -9.09
CA ARG A 93 -8.62 -10.61 -8.93
C ARG A 93 -9.08 -10.16 -7.55
N TYR A 94 -10.01 -9.22 -7.48
CA TYR A 94 -10.48 -8.66 -6.22
C TYR A 94 -11.99 -8.38 -6.23
N PHE A 95 -12.62 -8.51 -5.06
CA PHE A 95 -14.02 -8.18 -4.86
C PHE A 95 -14.29 -7.75 -3.43
N PHE A 96 -15.43 -7.09 -3.26
CA PHE A 96 -15.98 -6.74 -1.97
C PHE A 96 -17.33 -7.39 -1.79
N ASN A 97 -17.67 -7.71 -0.56
CA ASN A 97 -18.99 -8.19 -0.22
C ASN A 97 -19.45 -7.53 1.06
N LYS A 98 -20.68 -6.99 1.03
CA LYS A 98 -21.34 -6.40 2.20
C LYS A 98 -22.55 -7.26 2.57
N PHE A 99 -22.57 -7.77 3.80
CA PHE A 99 -23.68 -8.53 4.37
C PHE A 99 -23.95 -8.10 5.81
N ASN A 100 -25.18 -7.72 6.15
CA ASN A 100 -25.56 -7.29 7.50
C ASN A 100 -24.59 -6.24 8.10
N GLU A 101 -24.22 -5.22 7.30
CA GLU A 101 -23.23 -4.18 7.62
C GLU A 101 -21.77 -4.67 7.82
N ASN A 102 -21.52 -5.97 7.80
CA ASN A 102 -20.19 -6.54 7.77
C ASN A 102 -19.62 -6.43 6.35
N ARG A 103 -18.28 -6.40 6.25
CA ARG A 103 -17.56 -6.30 4.99
C ARG A 103 -16.54 -7.41 4.88
N LEU A 104 -16.54 -8.09 3.74
CA LEU A 104 -15.46 -8.96 3.30
C LEU A 104 -14.75 -8.29 2.12
N ALA A 105 -13.43 -8.30 2.14
CA ALA A 105 -12.57 -7.96 1.02
C ALA A 105 -11.69 -9.15 0.67
N PHE A 106 -11.53 -9.39 -0.62
CA PHE A 106 -10.69 -10.45 -1.17
C PHE A 106 -9.82 -9.87 -2.28
N SER A 107 -8.54 -10.26 -2.32
CA SER A 107 -7.64 -9.99 -3.44
C SER A 107 -6.69 -11.16 -3.66
N LEU A 108 -6.57 -11.59 -4.91
CA LEU A 108 -5.61 -12.57 -5.39
C LEU A 108 -4.74 -11.91 -6.45
N LYS A 109 -3.45 -11.77 -6.18
CA LYS A 109 -2.45 -11.25 -7.11
C LYS A 109 -1.53 -12.37 -7.56
N ILE A 110 -1.24 -12.42 -8.85
CA ILE A 110 -0.32 -13.40 -9.45
C ILE A 110 0.69 -12.65 -10.33
N GLY A 111 1.97 -12.77 -10.02
CA GLY A 111 3.06 -12.13 -10.77
C GLY A 111 4.23 -11.69 -9.89
N ASN A 112 4.87 -10.59 -10.26
CA ASN A 112 5.89 -9.91 -9.45
C ASN A 112 5.25 -8.73 -8.71
N ILE A 113 5.18 -8.80 -7.39
CA ILE A 113 4.34 -7.95 -6.54
C ILE A 113 5.19 -7.36 -5.41
N ARG A 114 5.14 -6.05 -5.20
CA ARG A 114 5.75 -5.37 -4.05
C ARG A 114 4.71 -5.13 -2.97
N TYR A 115 4.15 -6.17 -2.39
CA TYR A 115 2.96 -6.04 -1.53
C TYR A 115 3.07 -4.96 -0.44
N LEU A 116 2.17 -3.99 -0.55
CA LEU A 116 1.66 -3.17 0.54
C LEU A 116 0.16 -3.54 0.69
N ARG A 117 -0.33 -3.57 1.93
CA ARG A 117 -1.65 -4.13 2.29
C ARG A 117 -2.83 -3.57 1.47
N PHE A 118 -3.88 -4.38 1.29
CA PHE A 118 -5.03 -4.11 0.41
C PHE A 118 -6.37 -4.08 1.18
N PRO A 119 -7.40 -3.30 0.76
CA PRO A 119 -7.39 -2.05 -0.01
C PRO A 119 -7.80 -0.82 0.81
N GLU A 120 -8.08 -0.98 2.09
CA GLU A 120 -8.27 0.14 2.98
C GLU A 120 -7.19 0.02 4.03
N PRO A 121 -6.04 0.67 3.84
CA PRO A 121 -5.00 0.62 4.83
C PRO A 121 -5.59 1.19 6.11
N ASP A 122 -5.72 0.33 7.11
CA ASP A 122 -6.03 0.78 8.44
C ASP A 122 -4.82 1.49 9.05
N ILE A 123 -5.00 2.11 10.21
CA ILE A 123 -4.04 3.08 10.69
C ILE A 123 -2.70 2.43 10.94
N ILE A 124 -2.70 1.20 11.47
CA ILE A 124 -1.45 0.49 11.71
C ILE A 124 -0.75 0.12 10.40
N SER A 125 -1.48 -0.09 9.30
CA SER A 125 -0.87 -0.53 8.03
C SER A 125 -0.11 0.58 7.33
N GLN A 126 -0.35 1.83 7.73
CA GLN A 126 0.44 2.98 7.33
C GLN A 126 1.88 2.89 7.85
N PHE A 127 2.10 2.16 8.95
CA PHE A 127 3.43 1.85 9.43
C PHE A 127 4.02 0.61 8.76
N ASP A 128 3.29 -0.17 7.96
CA ASP A 128 3.83 -1.40 7.37
C ASP A 128 5.02 -1.08 6.47
N GLN A 129 6.00 -1.98 6.47
CA GLN A 129 7.23 -1.75 5.75
C GLN A 129 6.99 -1.82 4.23
N VAL A 130 7.27 -0.72 3.54
CA VAL A 130 7.32 -0.71 2.08
C VAL A 130 8.50 -1.58 1.60
N PRO A 131 8.34 -2.34 0.51
CA PRO A 131 9.45 -3.03 -0.13
C PRO A 131 10.63 -2.10 -0.40
N GLY A 132 11.80 -2.44 0.16
CA GLY A 132 12.97 -1.57 0.10
C GLY A 132 13.62 -1.49 -1.28
N THR A 133 14.88 -1.06 -1.28
CA THR A 133 15.71 -0.81 -2.48
C THR A 133 16.99 -1.63 -2.52
N GLU A 134 17.06 -2.65 -1.68
CA GLU A 134 18.24 -3.49 -1.52
C GLU A 134 18.49 -4.31 -2.78
N ASP A 135 17.44 -4.73 -3.49
CA ASP A 135 17.52 -5.42 -4.79
C ASP A 135 18.18 -4.57 -5.90
N LEU A 136 18.25 -3.24 -5.70
CA LEU A 136 18.92 -2.30 -6.61
C LEU A 136 20.41 -2.14 -6.33
N ARG A 137 20.84 -2.60 -5.15
CA ARG A 137 22.18 -2.41 -4.61
C ARG A 137 22.94 -3.73 -4.42
N TYR A 138 22.20 -4.82 -4.25
CA TYR A 138 22.74 -6.15 -3.97
C TYR A 138 21.99 -7.19 -4.80
N GLU A 139 22.69 -7.91 -5.68
CA GLU A 139 22.10 -8.94 -6.55
C GLU A 139 21.40 -10.07 -5.77
N SER A 140 21.86 -10.34 -4.54
CA SER A 140 21.31 -11.37 -3.66
C SER A 140 20.05 -10.94 -2.92
N ALA A 141 19.72 -9.63 -2.91
CA ALA A 141 18.56 -9.10 -2.21
C ALA A 141 17.29 -9.24 -3.05
N LYS A 142 16.19 -9.58 -2.38
CA LYS A 142 14.85 -9.68 -2.97
C LYS A 142 13.90 -8.82 -2.17
N THR A 143 13.33 -7.79 -2.82
CA THR A 143 12.37 -6.88 -2.19
C THR A 143 10.93 -7.14 -2.68
N GLY A 144 10.75 -7.84 -3.80
CA GLY A 144 9.44 -8.21 -4.36
C GLY A 144 9.07 -9.69 -4.18
N TYR A 145 7.77 -9.97 -4.15
CA TYR A 145 7.17 -11.30 -4.13
C TYR A 145 6.91 -11.78 -5.56
N LYS A 146 7.62 -12.83 -6.00
CA LYS A 146 7.36 -13.50 -7.27
C LYS A 146 6.49 -14.73 -7.03
N GLY A 147 5.19 -14.63 -7.29
CA GLY A 147 4.28 -15.75 -7.15
C GLY A 147 2.83 -15.35 -6.93
N ILE A 148 2.17 -16.07 -6.03
CA ILE A 148 0.75 -15.91 -5.72
C ILE A 148 0.63 -15.24 -4.34
N LEU A 149 -0.15 -14.17 -4.28
CA LEU A 149 -0.50 -13.50 -3.04
C LEU A 149 -2.02 -13.43 -2.88
N LEU A 150 -2.52 -14.06 -1.84
CA LEU A 150 -3.93 -14.06 -1.47
C LEU A 150 -4.13 -13.25 -0.19
N THR A 151 -4.93 -12.20 -0.25
CA THR A 151 -5.33 -11.38 0.90
C THR A 151 -6.83 -11.53 1.12
N ILE A 152 -7.21 -11.78 2.38
CA ILE A 152 -8.60 -11.86 2.82
C ILE A 152 -8.74 -11.02 4.09
N GLU A 153 -9.70 -10.11 4.08
CA GLU A 153 -10.05 -9.31 5.26
C GLU A 153 -11.55 -9.36 5.50
N TYR A 154 -11.95 -9.68 6.72
CA TYR A 154 -13.33 -9.61 7.17
C TYR A 154 -13.47 -8.66 8.34
N ASN A 155 -14.35 -7.67 8.23
CA ASN A 155 -14.67 -6.69 9.26
C ASN A 155 -16.14 -6.79 9.65
N THR A 156 -16.41 -6.77 10.95
CA THR A 156 -17.77 -6.67 11.48
C THR A 156 -18.22 -5.22 11.61
N LYS A 157 -19.54 -4.99 11.72
CA LYS A 157 -20.09 -3.67 12.04
C LYS A 157 -19.57 -3.06 13.36
N TYR A 158 -19.02 -3.88 14.25
CA TYR A 158 -18.44 -3.45 15.53
C TYR A 158 -16.95 -3.13 15.45
N ASN A 159 -16.38 -3.13 14.24
CA ASN A 159 -14.96 -2.89 13.94
C ASN A 159 -14.00 -3.90 14.58
N ILE A 160 -14.50 -5.14 14.76
CA ILE A 160 -13.67 -6.31 15.05
C ILE A 160 -13.54 -7.08 13.75
N GLY A 161 -12.33 -7.49 13.41
CA GLY A 161 -12.09 -8.21 12.17
C GLY A 161 -10.95 -9.20 12.21
N ILE A 162 -10.83 -9.94 11.12
CA ILE A 162 -9.74 -10.87 10.85
C ILE A 162 -9.07 -10.50 9.53
N HIS A 163 -7.76 -10.67 9.48
CA HIS A 163 -6.95 -10.46 8.29
C HIS A 163 -6.04 -11.66 8.09
N SER A 164 -5.87 -12.05 6.83
CA SER A 164 -4.97 -13.12 6.43
C SER A 164 -4.33 -12.79 5.09
N THR A 165 -3.01 -12.91 5.04
CA THR A 165 -2.22 -12.81 3.81
C THR A 165 -1.41 -14.08 3.63
N TYR A 166 -1.72 -14.82 2.56
CA TYR A 166 -1.02 -16.00 2.13
C TYR A 166 -0.14 -15.65 0.92
N LEU A 167 1.10 -16.12 0.94
CA LEU A 167 2.10 -15.90 -0.07
C LEU A 167 2.72 -17.24 -0.46
N ASP A 168 2.56 -17.62 -1.72
CA ASP A 168 3.34 -18.68 -2.33
C ASP A 168 4.36 -18.05 -3.29
N ASN A 169 5.62 -18.02 -2.88
CA ASN A 169 6.71 -17.46 -3.68
C ASN A 169 7.38 -18.58 -4.46
N PHE A 170 7.33 -18.51 -5.79
CA PHE A 170 7.84 -19.56 -6.69
C PHE A 170 9.34 -19.84 -6.49
N ASN A 171 10.08 -18.90 -5.90
CA ASN A 171 11.54 -18.99 -5.76
C ASN A 171 12.02 -19.12 -4.30
N ILE A 172 11.12 -19.23 -3.31
CA ILE A 172 11.51 -19.30 -1.90
C ILE A 172 10.66 -20.37 -1.20
N LYS A 173 11.29 -21.47 -0.80
CA LYS A 173 10.66 -22.43 0.11
C LYS A 173 10.59 -21.84 1.51
N LYS A 174 9.39 -21.76 2.09
CA LYS A 174 9.15 -21.30 3.45
C LYS A 174 8.53 -22.41 4.29
N GLU A 175 8.77 -22.36 5.61
CA GLU A 175 8.07 -23.23 6.57
C GLU A 175 6.57 -22.92 6.63
N ASP A 176 6.22 -21.63 6.51
CA ASP A 176 4.85 -21.14 6.45
C ASP A 176 4.72 -20.08 5.34
N ASN A 177 3.63 -20.19 4.59
CA ASN A 177 3.28 -19.28 3.51
C ASN A 177 2.33 -18.15 4.00
N PHE A 178 1.80 -18.23 5.23
CA PHE A 178 1.08 -17.12 5.84
C PHE A 178 2.05 -16.07 6.37
N ILE A 179 2.07 -14.91 5.72
CA ILE A 179 2.89 -13.76 6.15
C ILE A 179 2.15 -12.88 7.16
N GLU A 180 0.82 -12.93 7.14
CA GLU A 180 -0.03 -12.27 8.12
C GLU A 180 -1.23 -13.14 8.46
N LYS A 181 -1.57 -13.21 9.74
CA LYS A 181 -2.78 -13.83 10.26
C LYS A 181 -3.09 -13.29 11.65
N TYR A 182 -4.01 -12.34 11.74
CA TYR A 182 -4.35 -11.70 12.99
C TYR A 182 -5.83 -11.34 13.09
N ILE A 183 -6.25 -11.13 14.33
CA ILE A 183 -7.48 -10.43 14.66
C ILE A 183 -7.15 -8.96 14.91
N TYR A 184 -8.08 -8.07 14.63
CA TYR A 184 -7.92 -6.65 14.92
C TYR A 184 -9.18 -6.05 15.54
N LEU A 185 -8.98 -4.96 16.27
CA LEU A 185 -10.01 -4.10 16.81
C LEU A 185 -9.71 -2.65 16.45
N LYS A 186 -10.69 -1.95 15.89
CA LYS A 186 -10.62 -0.50 15.60
C LYS A 186 -11.72 0.22 16.39
N LYS A 187 -11.37 1.31 17.06
CA LYS A 187 -12.34 2.17 17.76
C LYS A 187 -12.08 3.63 17.44
N TYR A 188 -13.17 4.35 17.20
CA TYR A 188 -13.18 5.76 16.86
C TYR A 188 -14.08 6.46 17.88
N PHE A 189 -13.51 7.32 18.72
CA PHE A 189 -14.21 8.07 19.76
C PHE A 189 -14.00 9.57 19.57
N LYS A 190 -14.90 10.19 18.79
CA LYS A 190 -14.83 11.61 18.43
C LYS A 190 -13.51 11.96 17.73
N TYR A 191 -12.51 12.38 18.49
CA TYR A 191 -11.18 12.72 17.99
C TYR A 191 -10.15 11.63 18.27
N ILE A 192 -10.44 10.62 19.10
CA ILE A 192 -9.49 9.59 19.46
C ILE A 192 -9.64 8.39 18.53
N ASN A 193 -8.51 7.94 17.99
CA ASN A 193 -8.40 6.78 17.12
C ASN A 193 -7.58 5.71 17.85
N PHE A 194 -8.15 4.52 17.96
CA PHE A 194 -7.48 3.36 18.54
C PHE A 194 -7.54 2.19 17.57
N GLU A 195 -6.41 1.53 17.39
CA GLU A 195 -6.33 0.27 16.67
C GLU A 195 -5.41 -0.69 17.42
N SER A 196 -5.78 -1.97 17.46
CA SER A 196 -4.90 -3.01 17.96
C SER A 196 -5.04 -4.29 17.14
N ARG A 197 -3.94 -4.99 16.94
CA ARG A 197 -3.89 -6.29 16.28
C ARG A 197 -3.18 -7.31 17.16
N TYR A 198 -3.60 -8.57 17.04
CA TYR A 198 -2.96 -9.69 17.71
C TYR A 198 -2.94 -10.92 16.81
N GLY A 199 -1.76 -11.53 16.66
CA GLY A 199 -1.56 -12.71 15.81
C GLY A 199 -0.18 -12.72 15.17
N TYR A 200 -0.09 -13.28 13.97
CA TYR A 200 1.11 -13.28 13.15
C TYR A 200 1.11 -12.06 12.25
N MET A 201 2.14 -11.23 12.35
CA MET A 201 2.31 -10.02 11.55
C MET A 201 3.67 -10.03 10.87
N GLN A 202 3.79 -9.29 9.77
CA GLN A 202 5.03 -9.22 9.01
C GLN A 202 6.14 -8.61 9.88
N LEU A 203 7.28 -9.28 9.94
CA LEU A 203 8.46 -8.72 10.59
C LEU A 203 9.12 -7.67 9.68
N ARG A 204 9.73 -6.68 10.32
CA ARG A 204 10.34 -5.54 9.65
C ARG A 204 11.84 -5.75 9.44
N HIS A 205 12.39 -5.01 8.50
CA HIS A 205 13.82 -5.00 8.23
C HIS A 205 14.59 -4.59 9.49
N PRO A 206 15.61 -5.34 9.89
CA PRO A 206 16.36 -5.06 11.09
C PRO A 206 17.24 -3.83 10.88
N VAL A 207 17.23 -2.95 11.87
CA VAL A 207 18.00 -1.71 11.95
C VAL A 207 18.39 -1.50 13.41
N GLY A 208 19.37 -0.62 13.65
CA GLY A 208 19.91 -0.36 15.00
C GLY A 208 20.78 -1.50 15.54
N LYS A 209 20.76 -1.70 16.86
CA LYS A 209 21.71 -2.56 17.59
C LYS A 209 21.61 -4.06 17.28
N ILE A 210 20.58 -4.50 16.54
CA ILE A 210 20.39 -5.92 16.20
C ILE A 210 21.09 -6.23 14.87
N ILE A 211 22.33 -6.73 14.94
CA ILE A 211 23.07 -7.21 13.76
C ILE A 211 22.47 -8.54 13.31
N ARG A 212 21.66 -8.53 12.25
CA ARG A 212 20.99 -9.73 11.70
C ARG A 212 21.69 -10.26 10.44
N GLY A 213 22.96 -10.66 10.57
CA GLY A 213 23.71 -11.40 9.54
C GLY A 213 23.81 -10.71 8.15
N PRO A 214 24.36 -11.41 7.14
CA PRO A 214 24.64 -10.83 5.81
C PRO A 214 23.40 -10.65 4.91
N SER A 215 22.26 -11.25 5.27
CA SER A 215 20.98 -11.08 4.56
C SER A 215 19.88 -10.70 5.56
N PRO A 216 19.87 -9.44 6.02
CA PRO A 216 18.93 -8.97 7.05
C PRO A 216 17.49 -8.88 6.54
N TYR A 217 17.27 -8.89 5.22
CA TYR A 217 15.98 -8.59 4.62
C TYR A 217 14.95 -9.72 4.86
N GLN A 218 13.94 -9.43 5.67
CA GLN A 218 12.97 -10.41 6.17
C GLN A 218 11.71 -10.54 5.28
N LEU A 219 11.86 -10.54 3.95
CA LEU A 219 10.71 -10.52 3.04
C LEU A 219 9.73 -11.68 3.30
N GLY A 220 8.52 -11.32 3.73
CA GLY A 220 7.46 -12.26 4.11
C GLY A 220 7.87 -13.22 5.23
N ALA A 221 8.72 -12.78 6.16
CA ALA A 221 8.82 -13.40 7.47
C ALA A 221 7.71 -12.86 8.37
N SER A 222 7.21 -13.68 9.28
CA SER A 222 6.15 -13.31 10.21
C SER A 222 6.54 -13.66 11.64
N GLY A 223 6.09 -12.82 12.57
CA GLY A 223 6.30 -12.98 14.00
C GLY A 223 4.97 -12.95 14.72
N LYS A 224 4.83 -13.78 15.76
CA LYS A 224 3.63 -13.75 16.61
C LYS A 224 3.77 -12.64 17.64
N GLY A 225 2.73 -11.84 17.82
CA GLY A 225 2.74 -10.78 18.81
C GLY A 225 1.53 -9.87 18.71
N TYR A 226 1.73 -8.61 19.04
CA TYR A 226 0.71 -7.57 18.95
C TYR A 226 1.30 -6.25 18.49
N ASN A 227 0.42 -5.40 17.97
CA ASN A 227 0.70 -3.99 17.84
C ASN A 227 -0.53 -3.16 18.23
N VAL A 228 -0.26 -1.93 18.64
CA VAL A 228 -1.25 -0.99 19.15
C VAL A 228 -0.92 0.40 18.60
N TYR A 229 -1.96 1.09 18.17
CA TYR A 229 -1.93 2.49 17.81
C TYR A 229 -2.93 3.26 18.66
N LEU A 230 -2.51 4.44 19.13
CA LEU A 230 -3.36 5.43 19.75
C LEU A 230 -3.02 6.80 19.18
N GLY A 231 -4.04 7.51 18.70
CA GLY A 231 -3.84 8.84 18.16
C GLY A 231 -5.07 9.71 18.28
N SER A 232 -4.92 10.93 17.79
CA SER A 232 -6.00 11.90 17.69
C SER A 232 -6.12 12.45 16.27
N GLU A 233 -7.33 12.80 15.87
CA GLU A 233 -7.65 13.42 14.59
C GLU A 233 -8.53 14.65 14.79
N TYR A 234 -8.15 15.73 14.11
CA TYR A 234 -8.89 16.99 14.13
C TYR A 234 -8.75 17.71 12.79
N LYS A 235 -9.88 18.02 12.14
CA LYS A 235 -9.95 18.77 10.87
C LYS A 235 -9.01 18.23 9.78
N GLY A 236 -8.94 16.91 9.63
CA GLY A 236 -8.12 16.24 8.60
C GLY A 236 -6.66 16.00 9.00
N TYR A 237 -6.18 16.63 10.07
CA TYR A 237 -4.87 16.32 10.66
C TYR A 237 -4.99 15.17 11.64
N ARG A 238 -4.04 14.23 11.61
CA ARG A 238 -3.95 13.14 12.59
C ARG A 238 -2.53 13.06 13.15
N ALA A 239 -2.42 12.80 14.44
CA ALA A 239 -1.14 12.46 15.06
C ALA A 239 -1.34 11.31 16.04
N GLY A 240 -0.40 10.37 16.11
CA GLY A 240 -0.49 9.28 17.07
C GLY A 240 0.79 8.50 17.23
N ILE A 241 0.77 7.61 18.22
CA ILE A 241 1.86 6.75 18.60
C ILE A 241 1.53 5.30 18.30
N PHE A 242 2.57 4.53 18.03
CA PHE A 242 2.52 3.12 17.70
C PHE A 242 3.47 2.34 18.60
N TYR A 243 3.07 1.14 19.00
CA TYR A 243 3.90 0.19 19.70
C TYR A 243 3.71 -1.20 19.11
N GLU A 244 4.81 -1.92 18.93
CA GLU A 244 4.84 -3.27 18.38
C GLU A 244 5.76 -4.15 19.19
N ASN A 245 5.34 -5.40 19.40
CA ASN A 245 6.16 -6.44 19.99
C ASN A 245 5.86 -7.76 19.27
N LEU A 246 6.78 -8.18 18.41
CA LEU A 246 6.68 -9.41 17.62
C LEU A 246 7.82 -10.37 17.95
N TYR A 247 7.50 -11.63 18.19
CA TYR A 247 8.52 -12.66 18.40
C TYR A 247 9.12 -13.11 17.06
N ASP A 248 10.42 -12.87 16.87
CA ASP A 248 11.20 -13.37 15.74
C ASP A 248 11.76 -14.76 16.07
N LYS A 249 11.14 -15.80 15.48
CA LYS A 249 11.55 -17.20 15.66
C LYS A 249 12.97 -17.47 15.18
N LYS A 250 13.45 -16.79 14.12
CA LYS A 250 14.76 -17.04 13.51
C LYS A 250 15.88 -16.65 14.48
N TYR A 251 15.71 -15.53 15.17
CA TYR A 251 16.72 -15.00 16.10
C TYR A 251 16.36 -15.23 17.57
N LYS A 252 15.19 -15.81 17.87
CA LYS A 252 14.68 -16.10 19.22
C LYS A 252 14.63 -14.87 20.12
N VAL A 253 14.18 -13.74 19.57
CA VAL A 253 14.09 -12.45 20.28
C VAL A 253 12.75 -11.78 19.99
N ASN A 254 12.34 -10.87 20.88
CA ASN A 254 11.24 -9.94 20.59
C ASN A 254 11.78 -8.75 19.79
N ASP A 255 11.23 -8.53 18.60
CA ASP A 255 11.39 -7.30 17.83
C ASP A 255 10.37 -6.30 18.36
N ILE A 256 10.85 -5.38 19.20
CA ILE A 256 10.03 -4.35 19.84
C ILE A 256 10.31 -3.02 19.17
N ARG A 257 9.25 -2.30 18.81
CA ARG A 257 9.35 -1.03 18.11
C ARG A 257 8.35 -0.02 18.59
N THR A 258 8.72 1.26 18.47
CA THR A 258 7.82 2.40 18.68
C THR A 258 7.70 3.21 17.41
N GLY A 259 6.57 3.87 17.20
CA GLY A 259 6.34 4.66 16.01
C GLY A 259 5.52 5.92 16.24
N ILE A 260 5.61 6.84 15.29
CA ILE A 260 4.88 8.10 15.23
C ILE A 260 4.24 8.20 13.85
N LEU A 261 2.95 8.53 13.81
CA LEU A 261 2.25 8.86 12.58
C LEU A 261 1.81 10.31 12.62
N VAL A 262 2.04 11.01 11.53
CA VAL A 262 1.48 12.33 11.24
C VAL A 262 0.74 12.27 9.91
N GLN A 263 -0.56 12.57 9.92
CA GLN A 263 -1.36 12.80 8.72
C GLN A 263 -1.63 14.28 8.56
N PHE A 264 -1.46 14.77 7.35
CA PHE A 264 -1.74 16.15 6.98
C PHE A 264 -3.09 16.27 6.28
N ALA A 265 -3.78 17.39 6.52
CA ALA A 265 -4.97 17.74 5.75
C ALA A 265 -4.61 18.11 4.30
N ASP A 266 -5.58 17.93 3.40
CA ASP A 266 -5.46 18.43 2.03
C ASP A 266 -5.45 19.98 2.04
N SER A 267 -4.34 20.56 1.61
CA SER A 267 -4.05 21.99 1.64
C SER A 267 -3.15 22.37 0.47
N LYS A 268 -3.06 23.66 0.12
CA LYS A 268 -2.18 24.12 -0.95
C LYS A 268 -0.71 23.70 -0.75
N VAL A 269 -0.24 23.64 0.50
CA VAL A 269 1.14 23.23 0.82
C VAL A 269 1.33 21.73 0.57
N THR A 270 0.44 20.90 1.09
CA THR A 270 0.51 19.45 0.90
C THR A 270 0.29 19.06 -0.56
N GLN A 271 -0.54 19.79 -1.30
CA GLN A 271 -0.69 19.66 -2.76
C GLN A 271 0.57 20.06 -3.52
N ALA A 272 1.23 21.15 -3.14
CA ALA A 272 2.49 21.54 -3.76
C ALA A 272 3.56 20.45 -3.59
N LEU A 273 3.72 19.92 -2.37
CA LEU A 273 4.62 18.80 -2.09
C LEU A 273 4.22 17.53 -2.85
N GLY A 274 2.92 17.22 -2.93
CA GLY A 274 2.40 16.06 -3.65
C GLY A 274 2.57 16.15 -5.17
N SER A 275 2.47 17.35 -5.75
CA SER A 275 2.57 17.57 -7.20
C SER A 275 3.94 17.19 -7.79
N VAL A 276 5.00 17.43 -7.03
CA VAL A 276 6.38 17.03 -7.36
C VAL A 276 6.78 15.74 -6.66
N ARG A 277 5.84 15.12 -5.95
CA ARG A 277 6.05 13.85 -5.27
C ARG A 277 7.25 13.89 -4.33
N PHE A 278 7.28 14.94 -3.50
CA PHE A 278 8.38 15.28 -2.60
C PHE A 278 8.47 14.30 -1.42
N ASP A 279 9.71 13.95 -1.08
CA ASP A 279 10.10 13.26 0.15
C ASP A 279 11.40 13.87 0.70
N TYR A 280 11.51 13.96 2.03
CA TYR A 280 12.74 14.40 2.68
C TYR A 280 13.56 13.19 3.08
N THR A 281 14.61 12.94 2.30
CA THR A 281 15.56 11.85 2.51
C THR A 281 16.53 12.27 3.61
N ARG A 282 16.83 11.37 4.55
CA ARG A 282 17.65 11.70 5.73
C ARG A 282 18.86 10.79 5.91
N ASN A 283 19.04 9.81 5.03
CA ASN A 283 20.25 9.00 4.99
C ASN A 283 20.53 8.48 3.56
N PRO A 284 21.35 9.18 2.76
CA PRO A 284 21.91 10.52 3.02
C PRO A 284 20.82 11.60 3.09
N GLU A 285 21.12 12.72 3.77
CA GLU A 285 20.23 13.88 3.83
C GLU A 285 20.11 14.55 2.46
N GLY A 286 18.88 14.85 2.05
CA GLY A 286 18.58 15.45 0.76
C GLY A 286 17.09 15.54 0.48
N PHE A 287 16.75 15.87 -0.76
CA PHE A 287 15.37 15.95 -1.22
C PHE A 287 15.15 14.96 -2.35
N GLY A 288 14.26 14.00 -2.11
CA GLY A 288 13.75 13.07 -3.12
C GLY A 288 12.52 13.66 -3.79
N ILE A 289 12.49 13.66 -5.11
CA ILE A 289 11.39 14.20 -5.90
C ILE A 289 11.08 13.19 -7.01
N THR A 290 9.81 12.98 -7.36
CA THR A 290 9.44 12.15 -8.52
C THR A 290 8.61 12.99 -9.50
N ILE A 291 9.26 13.51 -10.52
CA ILE A 291 8.66 14.45 -11.45
C ILE A 291 7.78 13.69 -12.45
N PRO A 292 6.45 13.92 -12.48
CA PRO A 292 5.60 13.36 -13.52
C PRO A 292 5.95 14.03 -14.87
N ILE A 293 6.27 13.22 -15.87
CA ILE A 293 6.61 13.68 -17.23
C ILE A 293 5.36 13.64 -18.11
N LEU A 294 4.64 12.52 -18.07
CA LEU A 294 3.46 12.28 -18.90
C LEU A 294 2.47 11.40 -18.14
N HIS A 295 1.19 11.69 -18.24
CA HIS A 295 0.14 10.85 -17.72
C HIS A 295 -1.06 10.87 -18.66
N GLY A 296 -1.91 9.84 -18.57
CA GLY A 296 -3.11 9.80 -19.37
C GLY A 296 -3.97 8.58 -19.11
N ASN A 297 -5.10 8.55 -19.81
CA ASN A 297 -6.08 7.48 -19.71
C ASN A 297 -5.78 6.38 -20.72
N ILE A 298 -6.12 5.15 -20.36
CA ILE A 298 -6.13 3.99 -21.26
C ILE A 298 -7.60 3.64 -21.52
N GLY A 299 -7.92 3.29 -22.77
CA GLY A 299 -9.25 2.85 -23.17
C GLY A 299 -10.25 3.98 -23.41
N ASN A 300 -11.52 3.68 -23.21
CA ASN A 300 -12.67 4.54 -23.53
C ASN A 300 -13.09 5.43 -22.34
N ILE A 301 -12.13 5.94 -21.57
CA ILE A 301 -12.40 6.93 -20.52
C ILE A 301 -12.43 8.32 -21.16
N GLN A 302 -13.58 8.98 -21.11
CA GLN A 302 -13.75 10.30 -21.68
C GLN A 302 -13.18 11.38 -20.74
N LYS A 303 -12.66 12.44 -21.35
CA LYS A 303 -12.20 13.63 -20.61
C LYS A 303 -13.37 14.52 -20.20
N ASP A 304 -14.34 14.67 -21.09
CA ASP A 304 -15.48 15.57 -20.92
C ASP A 304 -16.77 14.81 -20.71
N ILE A 305 -17.71 15.45 -20.01
CA ILE A 305 -19.06 14.91 -19.80
C ILE A 305 -19.80 14.93 -21.15
N PRO A 306 -20.37 13.79 -21.59
CA PRO A 306 -21.14 13.75 -22.83
C PRO A 306 -22.35 14.68 -22.78
N LYS A 307 -22.63 15.39 -23.89
CA LYS A 307 -23.85 16.19 -24.03
C LYS A 307 -25.09 15.30 -23.90
N ASN A 308 -26.13 15.84 -23.26
CA ASN A 308 -27.40 15.16 -23.02
C ASN A 308 -27.25 13.82 -22.27
N SER A 309 -26.29 13.71 -21.35
CA SER A 309 -26.13 12.53 -20.53
C SER A 309 -26.44 12.80 -19.06
N LYS A 310 -26.88 11.77 -18.34
CA LYS A 310 -27.20 11.82 -16.91
C LYS A 310 -26.18 11.00 -16.13
N LEU A 311 -25.68 11.56 -15.03
CA LEU A 311 -24.87 10.82 -14.05
C LEU A 311 -25.75 9.75 -13.39
N VAL A 312 -25.35 8.48 -13.50
CA VAL A 312 -26.10 7.34 -12.97
C VAL A 312 -25.35 6.58 -11.88
N GLY A 313 -24.04 6.77 -11.74
CA GLY A 313 -23.26 6.17 -10.67
C GLY A 313 -21.84 6.70 -10.59
N GLU A 314 -21.15 6.37 -9.49
CA GLU A 314 -19.75 6.71 -9.28
C GLU A 314 -19.00 5.57 -8.57
N ILE A 315 -17.71 5.42 -8.87
CA ILE A 315 -16.76 4.66 -8.07
C ILE A 315 -15.73 5.62 -7.49
N TYR A 316 -15.61 5.60 -6.17
CA TYR A 316 -14.57 6.34 -5.45
C TYR A 316 -13.32 5.48 -5.31
N ALA A 317 -12.19 6.08 -5.65
CA ALA A 317 -10.89 5.45 -5.55
C ALA A 317 -9.85 6.39 -4.93
N TYR A 318 -8.83 5.78 -4.35
CA TYR A 318 -7.62 6.46 -3.96
C TYR A 318 -6.43 5.84 -4.65
N ARG A 319 -5.58 6.67 -5.23
CA ARG A 319 -4.26 6.25 -5.64
C ARG A 319 -3.27 6.60 -4.56
N THR A 320 -2.37 5.69 -4.29
CA THR A 320 -1.38 5.80 -3.23
C THR A 320 0.00 5.57 -3.81
N ILE A 321 0.95 6.43 -3.47
CA ILE A 321 2.38 6.21 -3.68
C ILE A 321 3.04 6.20 -2.32
N THR A 322 3.86 5.20 -2.05
CA THR A 322 4.69 5.18 -0.84
C THR A 322 6.17 5.26 -1.17
N TYR A 323 6.90 5.97 -0.32
CA TYR A 323 8.35 6.14 -0.42
C TYR A 323 9.09 5.20 0.50
N TRP A 324 10.25 4.76 0.01
CA TRP A 324 11.30 4.26 0.88
C TRP A 324 12.13 5.42 1.44
N GLN A 325 12.93 5.18 2.48
CA GLN A 325 13.74 6.18 3.21
C GLN A 325 14.66 7.06 2.32
N ASN A 326 14.89 6.64 1.08
CA ASN A 326 15.73 7.32 0.11
C ASN A 326 14.94 8.10 -0.95
N GLY A 327 13.63 8.32 -0.75
CA GLY A 327 12.78 9.14 -1.61
C GLY A 327 12.37 8.47 -2.92
N GLN A 328 12.63 7.17 -3.10
CA GLN A 328 12.19 6.44 -4.28
C GLN A 328 10.75 5.93 -4.07
N GLY A 329 9.82 6.45 -4.90
CA GLY A 329 8.47 5.89 -5.00
C GLY A 329 8.52 4.60 -5.84
N ARG A 330 8.33 3.45 -5.19
CA ARG A 330 8.38 2.13 -5.86
C ARG A 330 7.08 1.36 -5.79
N ASN A 331 6.10 1.92 -5.10
CA ASN A 331 4.83 1.29 -4.84
C ASN A 331 3.73 2.24 -5.29
N PHE A 332 2.84 1.72 -6.13
CA PHE A 332 1.69 2.45 -6.62
C PHE A 332 0.47 1.54 -6.57
N TYR A 333 -0.58 1.98 -5.88
CA TYR A 333 -1.82 1.23 -5.79
C TYR A 333 -3.01 2.14 -6.02
N GLU A 334 -3.99 1.65 -6.79
CA GLU A 334 -5.32 2.25 -6.81
C GLU A 334 -6.29 1.36 -6.02
N HIS A 335 -6.87 1.93 -4.98
CA HIS A 335 -7.87 1.28 -4.15
C HIS A 335 -9.26 1.83 -4.47
N ARG A 336 -10.12 1.01 -5.07
CA ARG A 336 -11.54 1.36 -5.28
C ARG A 336 -12.32 0.97 -4.03
N ILE A 337 -12.74 1.97 -3.27
CA ILE A 337 -13.20 1.80 -1.89
C ILE A 337 -14.71 1.73 -1.76
N ASN A 338 -15.44 2.43 -2.62
CA ASN A 338 -16.88 2.52 -2.54
C ASN A 338 -17.48 2.87 -3.91
N TYR A 339 -18.77 2.66 -4.07
CA TYR A 339 -19.54 3.08 -5.23
C TYR A 339 -20.96 3.45 -4.84
N TRP A 340 -21.64 4.18 -5.72
CA TRP A 340 -23.09 4.38 -5.65
C TRP A 340 -23.69 4.34 -7.05
N GLY A 341 -25.00 4.08 -7.12
CA GLY A 341 -25.74 4.08 -8.38
C GLY A 341 -25.42 2.90 -9.29
N ASP A 342 -25.61 3.12 -10.59
CA ASP A 342 -25.38 2.16 -11.65
C ASP A 342 -23.95 2.30 -12.21
N VAL A 343 -23.14 1.28 -11.97
CA VAL A 343 -21.73 1.18 -12.40
C VAL A 343 -21.46 -0.10 -13.19
N GLU A 344 -22.51 -0.85 -13.51
CA GLU A 344 -22.41 -2.20 -14.11
C GLU A 344 -23.22 -2.35 -15.41
N SER A 345 -24.18 -1.46 -15.67
CA SER A 345 -24.95 -1.49 -16.93
C SER A 345 -24.06 -1.45 -18.17
N LYS A 346 -24.57 -2.08 -19.22
CA LYS A 346 -24.03 -1.93 -20.57
C LYS A 346 -24.28 -0.49 -21.04
N ASP A 347 -23.40 0.02 -21.90
CA ASP A 347 -23.47 1.34 -22.53
C ASP A 347 -23.22 2.55 -21.61
N LEU A 348 -22.62 2.34 -20.43
CA LEU A 348 -22.18 3.44 -19.58
C LEU A 348 -20.94 4.12 -20.16
N ILE A 349 -20.95 5.45 -20.13
CA ILE A 349 -19.80 6.28 -20.48
C ILE A 349 -19.07 6.64 -19.20
N VAL A 350 -17.77 6.39 -19.14
CA VAL A 350 -16.95 6.67 -17.95
C VAL A 350 -16.16 7.95 -18.15
N VAL A 351 -16.27 8.86 -17.19
CA VAL A 351 -15.44 10.07 -17.06
C VAL A 351 -14.65 9.96 -15.76
N MET A 352 -13.35 10.25 -15.82
CA MET A 352 -12.49 10.20 -14.63
C MET A 352 -12.19 11.61 -14.14
N GLU A 353 -12.52 11.88 -12.89
CA GLU A 353 -12.13 13.11 -12.19
C GLU A 353 -10.98 12.82 -11.23
N GLU A 354 -9.88 13.54 -11.40
CA GLU A 354 -8.68 13.41 -10.57
C GLU A 354 -8.50 14.66 -9.71
N LYS A 355 -8.34 14.48 -8.40
CA LYS A 355 -7.88 15.56 -7.51
C LYS A 355 -6.35 15.68 -7.60
N PRO A 356 -5.77 16.81 -7.13
CA PRO A 356 -4.32 16.91 -7.01
C PRO A 356 -3.74 15.83 -6.10
N TRP A 357 -2.51 15.39 -6.39
CA TRP A 357 -1.72 14.64 -5.43
C TRP A 357 -1.40 15.51 -4.23
N TYR A 358 -1.46 14.96 -3.03
CA TYR A 358 -1.02 15.65 -1.81
C TYR A 358 -0.20 14.72 -0.91
N LEU A 359 0.73 15.31 -0.15
CA LEU A 359 1.43 14.62 0.94
C LEU A 359 0.42 14.33 2.06
N LYS A 360 0.15 13.04 2.28
CA LYS A 360 -0.89 12.62 3.21
C LYS A 360 -0.31 12.20 4.55
N ILE A 361 0.67 11.30 4.58
CA ILE A 361 1.14 10.67 5.81
C ILE A 361 2.65 10.60 5.86
N GLU A 362 3.19 10.76 7.07
CA GLU A 362 4.52 10.33 7.49
C GLU A 362 4.33 9.31 8.62
N SER A 363 4.72 8.05 8.39
CA SER A 363 4.60 6.98 9.39
C SER A 363 5.96 6.38 9.68
N LEU A 364 6.51 6.73 10.84
CA LEU A 364 7.86 6.40 11.24
C LEU A 364 7.84 5.35 12.37
N VAL A 365 8.75 4.39 12.34
CA VAL A 365 8.89 3.29 13.31
C VAL A 365 10.36 3.04 13.58
N SER A 366 10.76 2.98 14.85
CA SER A 366 12.14 2.78 15.28
C SER A 366 12.26 1.58 16.23
N PRO A 367 13.41 0.86 16.23
CA PRO A 367 13.69 -0.21 17.20
C PRO A 367 13.97 0.31 18.62
N HIS A 368 14.00 1.64 18.81
CA HIS A 368 14.24 2.27 20.11
C HIS A 368 12.92 2.46 20.86
N THR A 369 12.86 1.96 22.09
CA THR A 369 11.62 1.92 22.89
C THR A 369 11.65 2.80 24.12
N GLU A 370 12.84 3.22 24.55
CA GLU A 370 13.06 4.04 25.74
C GLU A 370 13.68 5.37 25.30
N ILE A 371 13.01 6.48 25.59
CA ILE A 371 13.51 7.83 25.34
C ILE A 371 13.71 8.49 26.70
N LYS A 372 14.95 8.49 27.20
CA LYS A 372 15.32 9.09 28.50
C LYS A 372 16.22 10.30 28.33
N THR A 373 16.99 10.34 27.27
CA THR A 373 18.00 11.36 26.97
C THR A 373 17.76 11.97 25.58
N LYS A 374 18.46 13.07 25.28
CA LYS A 374 18.41 13.67 23.93
C LYS A 374 19.08 12.76 22.91
N GLU A 375 20.12 12.05 23.32
CA GLU A 375 20.84 11.06 22.53
C GLU A 375 19.90 9.91 22.12
N ASP A 376 18.98 9.49 22.98
CA ASP A 376 17.97 8.48 22.63
C ASP A 376 17.03 8.95 21.53
N ILE A 377 16.70 10.25 21.48
CA ILE A 377 15.89 10.83 20.40
C ILE A 377 16.67 10.81 19.09
N VAL A 378 17.97 11.15 19.15
CA VAL A 378 18.85 11.11 17.97
C VAL A 378 19.01 9.68 17.45
N ASP A 379 19.17 8.70 18.35
CA ASP A 379 19.24 7.28 18.02
C ASP A 379 17.90 6.77 17.44
N TRP A 380 16.77 7.16 18.06
CA TRP A 380 15.43 6.87 17.56
C TRP A 380 15.26 7.39 16.15
N GLU A 381 15.63 8.65 15.92
CA GLU A 381 15.54 9.29 14.61
C GLU A 381 16.46 8.59 13.60
N ARG A 382 17.73 8.35 13.94
CA ARG A 382 18.71 7.71 13.04
C ARG A 382 18.22 6.34 12.54
N ASP A 383 17.69 5.52 13.44
CA ASP A 383 17.36 4.11 13.14
C ASP A 383 15.89 3.89 12.77
N ARG A 384 15.07 4.95 12.71
CA ARG A 384 13.67 4.81 12.28
C ARG A 384 13.58 4.40 10.81
N GLN A 385 12.48 3.74 10.49
CA GLN A 385 12.03 3.34 9.17
C GLN A 385 10.61 3.82 8.96
N GLY A 386 10.13 3.70 7.74
CA GLY A 386 8.70 3.82 7.46
C GLY A 386 8.42 4.84 6.37
N PRO A 387 7.25 4.72 5.75
CA PRO A 387 6.99 5.44 4.52
C PRO A 387 6.40 6.83 4.76
N ALA A 388 6.75 7.72 3.83
CA ALA A 388 5.86 8.79 3.44
C ALA A 388 4.83 8.25 2.43
N GLU A 389 3.57 8.69 2.56
CA GLU A 389 2.47 8.35 1.67
C GLU A 389 1.96 9.61 0.96
N LEU A 390 1.90 9.56 -0.37
CA LEU A 390 1.09 10.49 -1.16
C LEU A 390 -0.23 9.85 -1.52
N ARG A 391 -1.25 10.69 -1.61
CA ARG A 391 -2.57 10.27 -2.05
C ARG A 391 -3.10 11.17 -3.15
N GLN A 392 -3.85 10.54 -4.04
CA GLN A 392 -4.71 11.20 -5.01
C GLN A 392 -6.12 10.64 -4.87
N GLU A 393 -7.13 11.50 -4.77
CA GLU A 393 -8.51 11.07 -4.86
C GLU A 393 -8.92 11.01 -6.32
N VAL A 394 -9.63 9.95 -6.70
CA VAL A 394 -10.09 9.71 -8.06
C VAL A 394 -11.54 9.26 -8.02
N ILE A 395 -12.36 9.87 -8.86
CA ILE A 395 -13.78 9.55 -8.98
C ILE A 395 -14.04 9.12 -10.42
N TYR A 396 -14.46 7.89 -10.61
CA TYR A 396 -14.95 7.39 -11.89
C TYR A 396 -16.45 7.62 -11.94
N LYS A 397 -16.90 8.54 -12.80
CA LYS A 397 -18.29 8.91 -12.98
C LYS A 397 -18.89 8.21 -14.18
N PHE A 398 -20.04 7.59 -14.00
CA PHE A 398 -20.72 6.81 -15.02
C PHE A 398 -21.95 7.57 -15.52
N TYR A 399 -22.02 7.77 -16.84
CA TYR A 399 -23.08 8.50 -17.51
C TYR A 399 -23.86 7.61 -18.46
N LYS A 400 -25.16 7.88 -18.57
CA LYS A 400 -26.06 7.26 -19.55
C LYS A 400 -26.67 8.35 -20.43
N LYS A 401 -26.75 8.09 -21.74
CA LYS A 401 -27.43 8.98 -22.68
C LYS A 401 -28.95 8.95 -22.49
#